data_AF-A0AAW4BPF1-F1
#
_entry.id   AF-A0AAW4BPF1-F1
#
_cell.length_a   1.000
_cell.length_b   1.000
_cell.length_c   1.000
_cell.angle_alpha   90.00
_cell.angle_beta   90.00
_cell.angle_gamma   90.00
#
_symmetry.space_group_name_H-M   'P 1'
#
loop_
_entity.id
_entity.type
_entity.pdbx_description
1 polymer ?
#
loop_
_entity_poly.entity_id
_entity_poly.type
_entity_poly.pdbx_seq_one_letter_code
_entity_poly.pdbx_strand_id
1 'polypeptide(L)'
;HFWRLLEGLNIPHITLLDLDVGRYQGGWGRIKTTNDQLKLHKPALQLTDGYESIPTWNDPQHKIRAFPHYLMELEKRRVFFSYPMDLDFAMLSAFPTAFNIEADDQVEPELPNIKAVLGKSCTEASEYSDDEQKLFITYHKLFKVGSKPAEHITALSRL
;
A
#
# COMPACT_ATOMS: atom_id res chain seq x y z
N HIS A 1 9.29 13.99 -7.59
CA HIS A 1 9.47 14.99 -8.66
C HIS A 1 8.16 15.62 -9.16
N PHE A 2 7.11 14.85 -9.44
CA PHE A 2 5.88 15.37 -10.07
C PHE A 2 5.07 16.38 -9.23
N TRP A 3 4.82 16.10 -7.95
CA TRP A 3 4.14 17.03 -7.04
C TRP A 3 4.79 18.42 -6.93
N ARG A 4 6.14 18.51 -6.99
CA ARG A 4 6.88 19.78 -7.01
C ARG A 4 6.55 20.62 -8.26
N LEU A 5 6.30 19.97 -9.40
CA LEU A 5 5.86 20.66 -10.62
C LEU A 5 4.45 21.22 -10.43
N LEU A 6 3.52 20.42 -9.90
CA LEU A 6 2.15 20.86 -9.63
C LEU A 6 2.13 22.07 -8.68
N GLU A 7 2.99 22.07 -7.66
CA GLU A 7 3.15 23.23 -6.77
C GLU A 7 3.74 24.47 -7.43
N GLY A 8 4.80 24.31 -8.23
CA GLY A 8 5.38 25.44 -8.97
C GLY A 8 4.38 26.11 -9.91
N LEU A 9 3.34 25.38 -10.32
CA LEU A 9 2.24 25.86 -11.15
C LEU A 9 0.99 26.26 -10.35
N ASN A 10 1.03 26.22 -9.00
CA ASN A 10 -0.12 26.46 -8.12
C ASN A 10 -1.35 25.58 -8.43
N ILE A 11 -1.13 24.34 -8.87
CA ILE A 11 -2.20 23.38 -9.15
C ILE A 11 -2.55 22.61 -7.86
N PRO A 12 -3.79 22.73 -7.35
CA PRO A 12 -4.24 21.94 -6.20
C PRO A 12 -4.16 20.44 -6.52
N HIS A 13 -3.60 19.66 -5.59
CA HIS A 13 -3.47 18.21 -5.76
C HIS A 13 -3.61 17.48 -4.42
N ILE A 14 -3.76 16.17 -4.51
CA ILE A 14 -3.57 15.23 -3.41
C ILE A 14 -2.48 14.25 -3.83
N THR A 15 -1.84 13.60 -2.87
CA THR A 15 -0.85 12.55 -3.14
C THR A 15 -1.41 11.24 -2.63
N LEU A 16 -1.47 10.22 -3.49
CA LEU A 16 -1.77 8.84 -3.12
C LEU A 16 -0.48 8.01 -3.31
N LEU A 17 -0.06 7.29 -2.28
CA LEU A 17 1.14 6.46 -2.26
C LEU A 17 0.82 5.02 -1.91
N ASP A 18 1.67 4.08 -2.28
CA ASP A 18 1.56 2.70 -1.82
C ASP A 18 2.13 2.54 -0.41
N LEU A 19 1.34 1.95 0.50
CA LEU A 19 1.81 1.67 1.85
C LEU A 19 2.76 0.47 1.86
N ASP A 20 2.58 -0.48 0.94
CA ASP A 20 3.44 -1.63 0.73
C ASP A 20 3.66 -2.48 2.01
N VAL A 21 2.64 -2.65 2.87
CA VAL A 21 2.78 -3.40 4.14
C VAL A 21 3.44 -4.77 3.91
N GLY A 22 4.40 -5.14 4.76
CA GLY A 22 5.13 -6.40 4.67
C GLY A 22 6.22 -6.48 3.58
N ARG A 23 6.32 -5.49 2.68
CA ARG A 23 7.43 -5.39 1.71
C ARG A 23 8.66 -4.74 2.31
N TYR A 24 9.83 -4.94 1.69
CA TYR A 24 11.07 -4.28 2.09
C TYR A 24 10.90 -2.75 2.04
N GLN A 25 11.17 -2.07 3.16
CA GLN A 25 10.92 -0.63 3.35
C GLN A 25 9.45 -0.19 3.17
N GLY A 26 8.52 -1.14 3.17
CA GLY A 26 7.09 -0.91 3.25
C GLY A 26 6.62 -0.43 4.63
N GLY A 27 5.33 -0.16 4.78
CA GLY A 27 4.71 0.27 6.03
C GLY A 27 5.39 1.50 6.62
N TRP A 28 5.99 1.35 7.80
CA TRP A 28 6.74 2.43 8.45
C TRP A 28 7.86 3.02 7.58
N GLY A 29 8.49 2.23 6.70
CA GLY A 29 9.49 2.75 5.78
C GLY A 29 8.91 3.77 4.79
N ARG A 30 7.67 3.56 4.32
CA ARG A 30 6.94 4.51 3.48
C ARG A 30 6.50 5.74 4.27
N ILE A 31 6.02 5.57 5.50
CA ILE A 31 5.69 6.68 6.41
C ILE A 31 6.92 7.56 6.67
N LYS A 32 8.04 6.95 7.03
CA LYS A 32 9.31 7.65 7.29
C LYS A 32 9.79 8.42 6.07
N THR A 33 9.88 7.73 4.92
CA THR A 33 10.34 8.35 3.67
C THR A 33 9.47 9.54 3.29
N THR A 34 8.14 9.38 3.42
CA THR A 34 7.18 10.45 3.12
C THR A 34 7.37 11.64 4.05
N ASN A 35 7.48 11.41 5.36
CA ASN A 35 7.75 12.48 6.32
C ASN A 35 9.11 13.16 6.07
N ASP A 36 10.15 12.41 5.70
CA ASP A 36 11.46 12.97 5.36
C ASP A 36 11.38 13.87 4.11
N GLN A 37 10.59 13.49 3.10
CA GLN A 37 10.32 14.34 1.93
C GLN A 37 9.52 15.59 2.29
N LEU A 38 8.55 15.48 3.20
CA LEU A 38 7.81 16.63 3.72
C LEU A 38 8.74 17.56 4.50
N LYS A 39 9.63 17.06 5.36
CA LYS A 39 10.63 17.89 6.04
C LYS A 39 11.50 18.70 5.08
N LEU A 40 11.95 18.07 3.99
CA LEU A 40 12.84 18.69 3.03
C LEU A 40 12.15 19.73 2.13
N HIS A 41 10.89 19.51 1.78
CA HIS A 41 10.22 20.29 0.73
C HIS A 41 8.98 21.06 1.20
N LYS A 42 8.34 20.61 2.28
CA LYS A 42 7.12 21.18 2.87
C LYS A 42 7.15 21.07 4.40
N PRO A 43 8.11 21.71 5.09
CA PRO A 43 8.30 21.51 6.53
C PRO A 43 7.06 21.83 7.37
N ALA A 44 6.16 22.70 6.89
CA ALA A 44 4.88 22.99 7.52
C ALA A 44 3.90 21.80 7.53
N LEU A 45 4.09 20.82 6.64
CA LEU A 45 3.28 19.60 6.54
C LEU A 45 3.97 18.38 7.15
N GLN A 46 5.12 18.52 7.80
CA GLN A 46 5.76 17.37 8.43
C GLN A 46 4.91 16.81 9.58
N LEU A 47 5.15 15.55 9.94
CA LEU A 47 4.59 14.96 11.15
C LEU A 47 5.28 15.58 12.38
N THR A 48 4.45 16.10 13.28
CA THR A 48 4.78 16.78 14.55
C THR A 48 3.73 16.37 15.59
N ASP A 49 3.82 16.87 16.82
CA ASP A 49 2.83 16.68 17.88
C ASP A 49 2.67 15.21 18.33
N GLY A 50 3.80 14.52 18.50
CA GLY A 50 3.84 13.13 18.97
C GLY A 50 4.03 12.08 17.87
N TYR A 51 4.18 12.52 16.62
CA TYR A 51 4.37 11.66 15.44
C TYR A 51 5.82 11.65 14.92
N GLU A 52 6.75 12.29 15.64
CA GLU A 52 8.15 12.45 15.24
C GLU A 52 8.92 11.12 15.32
N SER A 53 8.54 10.26 16.27
CA SER A 53 9.12 8.93 16.45
C SER A 53 8.43 7.93 15.53
N ILE A 54 9.00 7.73 14.34
CA ILE A 54 8.52 6.74 13.37
C ILE A 54 9.34 5.46 13.54
N PRO A 55 8.72 4.30 13.84
CA PRO A 55 9.43 3.02 13.94
C PRO A 55 10.24 2.66 12.69
N THR A 56 11.17 1.71 12.81
CA THR A 56 11.83 1.15 11.63
C THR A 56 10.85 0.33 10.81
N TRP A 57 11.08 0.23 9.51
CA TRP A 57 10.19 -0.49 8.58
C TRP A 57 9.94 -1.96 8.96
N ASN A 58 10.91 -2.59 9.64
CA ASN A 58 10.90 -3.97 10.08
C ASN A 58 10.76 -4.12 11.60
N ASP A 59 10.17 -3.14 12.28
CA ASP A 59 9.94 -3.23 13.73
C ASP A 59 9.11 -4.50 14.07
N PRO A 60 9.60 -5.37 14.98
CA PRO A 60 8.91 -6.60 15.32
C PRO A 60 7.67 -6.38 16.20
N GLN A 61 7.62 -5.28 16.96
CA GLN A 61 6.57 -5.01 17.95
C GLN A 61 5.54 -4.00 17.44
N HIS A 62 6.00 -2.96 16.73
CA HIS A 62 5.17 -1.88 16.24
C HIS A 62 4.82 -2.13 14.78
N LYS A 63 3.74 -2.88 14.53
CA LYS A 63 3.22 -3.15 13.18
C LYS A 63 2.38 -1.99 12.68
N ILE A 64 2.64 -1.45 11.50
CA ILE A 64 2.01 -0.21 11.01
C ILE A 64 0.47 -0.30 11.01
N ARG A 65 -0.10 -1.48 10.74
CA ARG A 65 -1.56 -1.66 10.73
C ARG A 65 -2.21 -1.46 12.11
N ALA A 66 -1.45 -1.60 13.21
CA ALA A 66 -1.92 -1.30 14.56
C ALA A 66 -1.87 0.20 14.90
N PHE A 67 -1.30 1.04 14.03
CA PHE A 67 -1.12 2.48 14.24
C PHE A 67 -1.78 3.30 13.11
N PRO A 68 -3.09 3.12 12.83
CA PRO A 68 -3.77 3.81 11.73
C PRO A 68 -3.78 5.35 11.89
N HIS A 69 -3.60 5.85 13.12
CA HIS A 69 -3.54 7.29 13.40
C HIS A 69 -2.40 8.01 12.66
N TYR A 70 -1.31 7.34 12.28
CA TYR A 70 -0.28 7.95 11.42
C TYR A 70 -0.79 8.21 10.00
N LEU A 71 -1.61 7.31 9.45
CA LEU A 71 -2.23 7.50 8.14
C LEU A 71 -3.21 8.66 8.20
N MET A 72 -4.11 8.66 9.20
CA MET A 72 -5.08 9.75 9.41
C MET A 72 -4.40 11.11 9.56
N GLU A 73 -3.24 11.16 10.22
CA GLU A 73 -2.49 12.41 10.39
C GLU A 73 -1.87 12.89 9.07
N LEU A 74 -1.39 11.98 8.21
CA LEU A 74 -0.91 12.33 6.87
C LEU A 74 -2.06 12.73 5.92
N GLU A 75 -3.26 12.17 6.08
CA GLU A 75 -4.42 12.55 5.28
C GLU A 75 -4.83 14.01 5.50
N LYS A 76 -4.74 14.51 6.74
CA LYS A 76 -4.92 15.95 7.04
C LYS A 76 -3.96 16.84 6.25
N ARG A 77 -2.80 16.31 5.84
CA ARG A 77 -1.78 16.95 5.00
C ARG A 77 -1.95 16.64 3.50
N ARG A 78 -3.09 16.08 3.09
CA ARG A 78 -3.43 15.66 1.72
C ARG A 78 -2.52 14.55 1.16
N VAL A 79 -1.92 13.77 2.05
CA VAL A 79 -1.11 12.60 1.72
C VAL A 79 -1.86 11.35 2.16
N PHE A 80 -2.33 10.59 1.18
CA PHE A 80 -3.09 9.37 1.35
C PHE A 80 -2.21 8.17 1.00
N PHE A 81 -2.51 7.03 1.61
CA PHE A 81 -1.91 5.75 1.26
C PHE A 81 -2.98 4.78 0.79
N SER A 82 -2.69 4.03 -0.28
CA SER A 82 -3.43 2.81 -0.57
C SER A 82 -3.14 1.79 0.54
N TYR A 83 -4.17 1.04 0.93
CA TYR A 83 -4.13 0.19 2.10
C TYR A 83 -4.68 -1.21 1.79
N PRO A 84 -4.06 -2.29 2.32
CA PRO A 84 -2.80 -2.28 3.08
C PRO A 84 -1.54 -2.21 2.21
N MET A 85 -1.63 -2.46 0.90
CA MET A 85 -0.45 -2.67 0.05
C MET A 85 -0.31 -1.60 -1.03
N ASP A 86 -0.96 -1.82 -2.17
CA ASP A 86 -1.03 -0.89 -3.30
C ASP A 86 -2.48 -0.76 -3.76
N LEU A 87 -2.74 0.21 -4.64
CA LEU A 87 -4.10 0.45 -5.13
C LEU A 87 -4.69 -0.77 -5.87
N ASP A 88 -3.85 -1.53 -6.57
CA ASP A 88 -4.28 -2.74 -7.29
C ASP A 88 -4.81 -3.79 -6.31
N PHE A 89 -4.10 -4.02 -5.19
CA PHE A 89 -4.55 -4.93 -4.15
C PHE A 89 -5.85 -4.44 -3.48
N ALA A 90 -5.96 -3.13 -3.22
CA ALA A 90 -7.17 -2.54 -2.65
C ALA A 90 -8.39 -2.72 -3.58
N MET A 91 -8.20 -2.52 -4.89
CA MET A 91 -9.25 -2.76 -5.87
C MET A 91 -9.64 -4.23 -5.97
N LEU A 92 -8.66 -5.14 -5.95
CA LEU A 92 -8.90 -6.57 -5.96
C LEU A 92 -9.76 -7.02 -4.79
N SER A 93 -9.44 -6.53 -3.59
CA SER A 93 -10.18 -6.83 -2.36
C SER A 93 -11.57 -6.21 -2.34
N ALA A 94 -11.73 -4.98 -2.86
CA ALA A 94 -13.01 -4.28 -2.86
C ALA A 94 -13.99 -4.79 -3.93
N PHE A 95 -13.48 -5.28 -5.06
CA PHE A 95 -14.29 -5.67 -6.22
C PHE A 95 -13.98 -7.08 -6.72
N PRO A 96 -14.07 -8.13 -5.87
CA PRO A 96 -13.67 -9.48 -6.23
C PRO A 96 -14.44 -10.01 -7.46
N THR A 97 -15.74 -9.70 -7.58
CA THR A 97 -16.56 -10.09 -8.74
C THR A 97 -16.06 -9.45 -10.05
N ALA A 98 -15.65 -8.18 -10.01
CA ALA A 98 -15.14 -7.50 -11.22
C ALA A 98 -13.83 -8.14 -11.71
N PHE A 99 -13.00 -8.60 -10.79
CA PHE A 99 -11.77 -9.34 -11.09
C PHE A 99 -11.98 -10.85 -11.31
N ASN A 100 -13.24 -11.31 -11.33
CA ASN A 100 -13.60 -12.72 -11.54
C ASN A 100 -12.89 -13.66 -10.54
N ILE A 101 -12.83 -13.25 -9.27
CA ILE A 101 -12.31 -14.09 -8.20
C ILE A 101 -13.42 -15.04 -7.77
N GLU A 102 -13.23 -16.32 -8.05
CA GLU A 102 -14.16 -17.37 -7.61
C GLU A 102 -13.77 -17.88 -6.21
N ALA A 103 -14.68 -18.61 -5.55
CA ALA A 103 -14.38 -19.21 -4.25
C ALA A 103 -13.18 -20.18 -4.32
N ASP A 104 -13.04 -20.89 -5.44
CA ASP A 104 -11.95 -21.84 -5.68
C ASP A 104 -10.57 -21.16 -5.87
N ASP A 105 -10.54 -19.87 -6.17
CA ASP A 105 -9.30 -19.09 -6.29
C ASP A 105 -8.77 -18.64 -4.91
N GLN A 106 -9.59 -18.71 -3.86
CA GLN A 106 -9.26 -18.23 -2.51
C GLN A 106 -8.62 -19.33 -1.67
N VAL A 107 -7.43 -19.75 -2.11
CA VAL A 107 -6.62 -20.78 -1.45
C VAL A 107 -5.60 -20.13 -0.53
N GLU A 108 -5.36 -20.76 0.63
CA GLU A 108 -4.30 -20.35 1.55
C GLU A 108 -2.95 -20.31 0.83
N PRO A 109 -2.24 -19.17 0.82
CA PRO A 109 -0.98 -19.08 0.10
C PRO A 109 0.13 -19.82 0.85
N GLU A 110 0.97 -20.54 0.11
CA GLU A 110 2.21 -21.05 0.67
C GLU A 110 3.28 -19.94 0.71
N LEU A 111 4.37 -20.18 1.45
CA LEU A 111 5.49 -19.23 1.55
C LEU A 111 6.03 -18.72 0.20
N PRO A 112 6.13 -19.54 -0.88
CA PRO A 112 6.49 -19.04 -2.20
C PRO A 112 5.52 -18.00 -2.75
N ASN A 113 4.21 -18.20 -2.57
CA ASN A 113 3.18 -17.24 -3.01
C ASN A 113 3.29 -15.93 -2.22
N ILE A 114 3.49 -16.00 -0.91
CA ILE A 114 3.73 -14.83 -0.05
C ILE A 114 4.95 -14.04 -0.55
N LYS A 115 6.08 -14.71 -0.78
CA LYS A 115 7.31 -14.08 -1.29
C LYS A 115 7.14 -13.49 -2.69
N ALA A 116 6.28 -14.06 -3.52
CA ALA A 116 6.00 -13.55 -4.86
C ALA A 116 5.25 -12.20 -4.83
N VAL A 117 4.55 -11.90 -3.72
CA VAL A 117 3.77 -10.68 -3.52
C VAL A 117 4.48 -9.64 -2.64
N LEU A 118 5.05 -10.09 -1.51
CA LEU A 118 5.69 -9.25 -0.50
C LEU A 118 7.22 -9.14 -0.68
N GLY A 119 7.81 -9.96 -1.56
CA GLY A 119 9.23 -9.96 -1.87
C GLY A 119 10.02 -11.04 -1.13
N LYS A 120 11.21 -11.35 -1.65
CA LYS A 120 12.03 -12.51 -1.25
C LYS A 120 12.45 -12.52 0.23
N SER A 121 12.62 -11.35 0.83
CA SER A 121 13.03 -11.17 2.23
C SER A 121 11.87 -11.35 3.22
N CYS A 122 10.63 -11.42 2.74
CA CYS A 122 9.46 -11.65 3.57
C CYS A 122 9.42 -13.12 4.06
N THR A 123 9.20 -13.32 5.35
CA THR A 123 9.10 -14.64 5.98
C THR A 123 7.67 -15.03 6.31
N GLU A 124 6.78 -14.05 6.48
CA GLU A 124 5.37 -14.24 6.84
C GLU A 124 4.55 -13.00 6.46
N ALA A 125 3.24 -13.19 6.29
CA ALA A 125 2.29 -12.12 5.99
C ALA A 125 1.46 -11.74 7.23
N SER A 126 2.07 -11.67 8.41
CA SER A 126 1.37 -11.51 9.71
C SER A 126 0.58 -10.20 9.85
N GLU A 127 0.86 -9.20 9.03
CA GLU A 127 0.05 -7.99 8.92
C GLU A 127 -1.08 -8.11 7.87
N TYR A 128 -1.44 -9.30 7.40
CA TYR A 128 -2.58 -9.53 6.50
C TYR A 128 -3.53 -10.54 7.14
N SER A 129 -4.83 -10.26 7.08
CA SER A 129 -5.86 -11.22 7.48
C SER A 129 -5.85 -12.44 6.56
N ASP A 130 -6.40 -13.56 7.02
CA ASP A 130 -6.47 -14.80 6.25
C ASP A 130 -7.18 -14.58 4.90
N ASP A 131 -8.25 -13.78 4.87
CA ASP A 131 -8.96 -13.45 3.63
C ASP A 131 -8.12 -12.59 2.68
N GLU A 132 -7.34 -11.63 3.20
CA GLU A 132 -6.41 -10.87 2.38
C GLU A 132 -5.26 -11.75 1.84
N GLN A 133 -4.78 -12.70 2.64
CA GLN A 133 -3.73 -13.63 2.24
C GLN A 133 -4.18 -14.55 1.10
N LYS A 134 -5.43 -15.04 1.13
CA LYS A 134 -6.02 -15.83 0.03
C LYS A 134 -6.04 -15.11 -1.31
N LEU A 135 -6.01 -13.77 -1.32
CA LEU A 135 -5.93 -12.98 -2.55
C LEU A 135 -4.53 -12.96 -3.18
N PHE A 136 -3.48 -13.41 -2.49
CA PHE A 136 -2.10 -13.24 -2.94
C PHE A 136 -1.79 -13.97 -4.26
N ILE A 137 -2.34 -15.16 -4.44
CA ILE A 137 -2.15 -15.96 -5.65
C ILE A 137 -2.76 -15.22 -6.85
N THR A 138 -4.02 -14.80 -6.72
CA THR A 138 -4.74 -14.05 -7.75
C THR A 138 -4.08 -12.70 -8.01
N TYR A 139 -3.72 -11.96 -6.96
CA TYR A 139 -2.98 -10.71 -7.09
C TYR A 139 -1.68 -10.88 -7.86
N HIS A 140 -0.89 -11.92 -7.55
CA HIS A 140 0.35 -12.21 -8.27
C HIS A 140 0.09 -12.50 -9.76
N LYS A 141 -0.90 -13.36 -10.05
CA LYS A 141 -1.31 -13.70 -11.42
C LYS A 141 -1.71 -12.46 -12.21
N LEU A 142 -2.59 -11.62 -11.66
CA LEU A 142 -3.15 -10.47 -12.38
C LEU A 142 -2.16 -9.30 -12.50
N PHE A 143 -1.45 -8.96 -11.43
CA PHE A 143 -0.71 -7.68 -11.35
C PHE A 143 0.82 -7.82 -11.33
N LYS A 144 1.35 -9.04 -11.20
CA LYS A 144 2.81 -9.29 -11.31
C LYS A 144 3.18 -10.05 -12.58
N VAL A 145 2.33 -10.98 -13.02
CA VAL A 145 2.52 -11.73 -14.27
C VAL A 145 1.69 -11.14 -15.41
N GLY A 146 0.43 -10.80 -15.12
CA GLY A 146 -0.50 -10.20 -16.07
C GLY A 146 -0.23 -8.73 -16.39
N SER A 147 -1.11 -8.16 -17.21
CA SER A 147 -1.01 -6.77 -17.68
C SER A 147 -1.96 -5.88 -16.88
N LYS A 148 -1.42 -5.08 -15.95
CA LYS A 148 -2.24 -4.19 -15.09
C LYS A 148 -3.28 -3.37 -15.86
N PRO A 149 -2.95 -2.72 -17.00
CA PRO A 149 -3.96 -1.97 -17.76
C PRO A 149 -5.08 -2.86 -18.29
N ALA A 150 -4.77 -4.06 -18.77
CA ALA A 150 -5.77 -4.98 -19.31
C ALA A 150 -6.70 -5.51 -18.21
N GLU A 151 -6.14 -5.87 -17.05
CA GLU A 151 -6.92 -6.34 -15.91
C GLU A 151 -7.86 -5.24 -15.38
N HIS A 152 -7.36 -4.00 -15.28
CA HIS A 152 -8.18 -2.86 -14.86
C HIS A 152 -9.30 -2.54 -15.85
N ILE A 153 -9.01 -2.51 -17.15
CA ILE A 153 -10.05 -2.27 -18.18
C ILE A 153 -11.13 -3.36 -18.12
N THR A 154 -10.71 -4.61 -17.99
CA THR A 154 -11.62 -5.75 -17.89
C THR A 154 -12.49 -5.67 -16.64
N ALA A 155 -11.89 -5.39 -15.48
CA ALA A 155 -12.64 -5.20 -14.23
C ALA A 155 -13.62 -4.03 -14.32
N LEU A 156 -13.18 -2.87 -14.84
CA LEU A 156 -14.02 -1.69 -15.00
C LEU A 156 -15.23 -1.94 -15.92
N SER A 157 -15.12 -2.82 -16.92
CA SER A 157 -16.24 -3.20 -17.78
C SER A 157 -17.34 -4.03 -17.09
N ARG A 158 -17.07 -4.50 -15.86
CA ARG A 158 -17.97 -5.37 -15.08
C ARG A 158 -18.51 -4.68 -13.81
N LEU A 159 -18.09 -3.44 -13.56
CA LEU A 159 -18.59 -2.58 -12.48
C LEU A 159 -19.82 -1.80 -12.96
#